data_AF-A0A182HZZ6-F1
#
_entry.id   AF-A0A182HZZ6-F1
#
_cell.length_a   1.000
_cell.length_b   1.000
_cell.length_c   1.000
_cell.angle_alpha   90.00
_cell.angle_beta   90.00
_cell.angle_gamma   90.00
#
_symmetry.space_group_name_H-M   'P 1'
#
loop_
_entity.id
_entity.type
_entity.pdbx_description
1 polymer ?
#
loop_
_entity_poly.entity_id
_entity_poly.type
_entity_poly.pdbx_seq_one_letter_code
_entity_poly.pdbx_strand_id
1 'polypeptide(L)'
;MNCLKCSCGCDRLSKEELEQIINSSDRVKDFLKNETARSVFRRLTYPEEDESQPSGSRQRPVGKRPKPQAIKYLELIEKCEELMKKADLSDEAVEELANHRYMDMELAERLDESTAANRTEVLEAIVREYSNRLCETECYEKFISKLVKAHEGKLKIEK
;
A
#
# COMPACT_ATOMS: atom_id res chain seq x y z
N MET A 1 -0.01 -10.96 -29.21
CA MET A 1 1.16 -10.52 -28.40
C MET A 1 0.95 -11.03 -27.00
N ASN A 2 1.80 -11.98 -26.56
CA ASN A 2 1.62 -12.73 -25.32
C ASN A 2 1.74 -11.81 -24.09
N CYS A 3 0.66 -11.68 -23.33
CA CYS A 3 0.70 -11.07 -22.01
C CYS A 3 1.52 -12.00 -21.10
N LEU A 4 2.76 -11.61 -20.82
CA LEU A 4 3.57 -12.19 -19.75
C LEU A 4 2.75 -12.09 -18.46
N LYS A 5 2.40 -13.25 -17.86
CA LYS A 5 1.67 -13.38 -16.58
C LYS A 5 1.88 -12.15 -15.69
N CYS A 6 0.89 -11.24 -15.57
CA CYS A 6 0.99 -10.12 -14.63
C CYS A 6 1.08 -10.68 -13.21
N SER A 7 2.25 -10.53 -12.59
CA SER A 7 2.48 -10.82 -11.17
C SER A 7 1.70 -9.88 -10.26
N CYS A 8 1.24 -8.74 -10.79
CA CYS A 8 0.39 -7.77 -10.14
C CYS A 8 -1.05 -8.24 -9.87
N GLY A 9 -1.52 -9.29 -10.56
CA GLY A 9 -2.91 -9.78 -10.44
C GLY A 9 -3.97 -8.96 -11.18
N CYS A 10 -3.64 -7.84 -11.83
CA CYS A 10 -4.63 -7.03 -12.56
C CYS A 10 -5.25 -7.75 -13.77
N ASP A 11 -4.56 -8.74 -14.36
CA ASP A 11 -5.10 -9.58 -15.43
C ASP A 11 -6.34 -10.39 -14.97
N ARG A 12 -6.42 -10.72 -13.68
CA ARG A 12 -7.51 -11.52 -13.09
C ARG A 12 -8.75 -10.69 -12.74
N LEU A 13 -8.64 -9.37 -12.75
CA LEU A 13 -9.75 -8.46 -12.46
C LEU A 13 -10.58 -8.23 -13.72
N SER A 14 -11.89 -8.20 -13.60
CA SER A 14 -12.81 -7.75 -14.66
C SER A 14 -12.54 -6.28 -15.03
N LYS A 15 -13.11 -5.85 -16.15
CA LYS A 15 -13.01 -4.47 -16.61
C LYS A 15 -13.63 -3.51 -15.58
N GLU A 16 -14.80 -3.88 -15.05
CA GLU A 16 -15.52 -3.13 -14.04
C GLU A 16 -14.73 -3.02 -12.74
N GLU A 17 -14.08 -4.11 -12.30
CA GLU A 17 -13.21 -4.09 -11.11
C GLU A 17 -11.98 -3.20 -11.32
N LEU A 18 -11.37 -3.20 -12.50
CA LEU A 18 -10.26 -2.31 -12.81
C LEU A 18 -10.71 -0.85 -12.80
N GLU A 19 -11.86 -0.55 -13.40
CA GLU A 19 -12.44 0.80 -13.42
C GLU A 19 -12.75 1.30 -11.99
N GLN A 20 -13.34 0.45 -11.14
CA GLN A 20 -13.59 0.77 -9.74
C GLN A 20 -12.28 1.06 -8.98
N ILE A 21 -11.25 0.24 -9.17
CA ILE A 21 -9.95 0.45 -8.52
C ILE A 21 -9.31 1.75 -9.00
N ILE A 22 -9.30 2.01 -10.31
CA ILE A 22 -8.78 3.25 -10.89
C ILE A 22 -9.49 4.47 -10.29
N ASN A 23 -10.82 4.46 -10.28
CA ASN A 23 -11.63 5.55 -9.73
C ASN A 23 -11.36 5.77 -8.23
N SER A 24 -11.23 4.68 -7.45
CA SER A 24 -10.88 4.79 -6.03
C SER A 24 -9.41 5.21 -5.80
N SER A 25 -8.53 5.04 -6.79
CA SER A 25 -7.10 5.35 -6.66
C SER A 25 -6.75 6.81 -6.96
N ASP A 26 -7.70 7.57 -7.54
CA ASP A 26 -7.58 9.02 -7.79
C ASP A 26 -7.47 9.82 -6.49
N ARG A 27 -8.13 9.33 -5.42
CA ARG A 27 -8.04 9.91 -4.07
C ARG A 27 -7.46 8.87 -3.13
N VAL A 28 -6.32 9.16 -2.51
CA VAL A 28 -5.68 8.19 -1.59
C VAL A 28 -6.61 7.76 -0.45
N LYS A 29 -7.49 8.64 0.04
CA LYS A 29 -8.49 8.26 1.05
C LYS A 29 -9.43 7.14 0.59
N ASP A 30 -9.78 7.11 -0.69
CA ASP A 30 -10.66 6.10 -1.27
C ASP A 30 -9.87 4.83 -1.61
N PHE A 31 -8.60 4.97 -2.03
CA PHE A 31 -7.65 3.87 -2.20
C PHE A 31 -7.46 3.07 -0.90
N LEU A 32 -7.25 3.76 0.22
CA LEU A 32 -7.01 3.12 1.52
C LEU A 32 -8.20 2.29 1.99
N LYS A 33 -9.42 2.67 1.61
CA LYS A 33 -10.65 1.91 1.89
C LYS A 33 -10.84 0.70 0.97
N ASN A 34 -10.10 0.60 -0.13
CA ASN A 34 -10.23 -0.46 -1.11
C ASN A 34 -9.17 -1.55 -0.89
N GLU A 35 -9.54 -2.61 -0.18
CA GLU A 35 -8.66 -3.76 0.10
C GLU A 35 -8.08 -4.39 -1.16
N THR A 36 -8.88 -4.52 -2.22
CA THR A 36 -8.42 -5.05 -3.51
C THR A 36 -7.35 -4.14 -4.12
N ALA A 37 -7.56 -2.82 -4.10
CA ALA A 37 -6.58 -1.85 -4.58
C ALA A 37 -5.25 -1.96 -3.83
N ARG A 38 -5.29 -2.02 -2.49
CA ARG A 38 -4.11 -2.19 -1.63
C ARG A 38 -3.39 -3.51 -1.92
N SER A 39 -4.14 -4.60 -2.10
CA SER A 39 -3.57 -5.92 -2.42
C SER A 39 -2.88 -5.95 -3.78
N VAL A 40 -3.48 -5.34 -4.80
CA VAL A 40 -2.87 -5.22 -6.14
C VAL A 40 -1.64 -4.32 -6.08
N PHE A 41 -1.71 -3.20 -5.36
CA PHE A 41 -0.58 -2.30 -5.15
C PHE A 41 0.62 -3.01 -4.52
N ARG A 42 0.40 -3.80 -3.45
CA ARG A 42 1.44 -4.61 -2.80
C ARG A 42 2.07 -5.60 -3.77
N ARG A 43 1.27 -6.41 -4.44
CA ARG A 43 1.75 -7.41 -5.42
C ARG A 43 2.52 -6.78 -6.57
N LEU A 44 2.13 -5.57 -6.98
CA LEU A 44 2.81 -4.84 -8.04
C LEU A 44 4.16 -4.27 -7.59
N THR A 45 4.19 -3.65 -6.41
CA THR A 45 5.33 -2.87 -5.92
C THR A 45 6.36 -3.74 -5.18
N TYR A 46 5.89 -4.75 -4.46
CA TYR A 46 6.71 -5.69 -3.69
C TYR A 46 6.07 -7.09 -3.70
N PRO A 47 6.12 -7.80 -4.85
CA PRO A 47 5.61 -9.17 -4.94
C PRO A 47 6.37 -10.08 -3.99
N GLU A 48 5.65 -10.95 -3.28
CA GLU A 48 6.25 -12.02 -2.50
C GLU A 48 7.07 -12.93 -3.43
N GLU A 49 8.26 -13.35 -2.98
CA GLU A 49 9.07 -14.29 -3.73
C GLU A 49 8.37 -15.66 -3.69
N ASP A 50 7.98 -16.17 -4.86
CA ASP A 50 7.49 -17.53 -4.99
C ASP A 50 8.66 -18.49 -4.71
N GLU A 51 8.70 -19.06 -3.51
CA GLU A 51 9.73 -20.01 -3.06
C GLU A 51 9.74 -21.32 -3.89
N SER A 52 8.77 -21.50 -4.80
CA SER A 52 8.57 -22.76 -5.54
C SER A 52 9.09 -22.74 -6.99
N GLN A 53 9.75 -21.68 -7.48
CA GLN A 53 10.33 -21.70 -8.83
C GLN A 53 11.71 -22.37 -8.86
N PRO A 54 11.88 -23.54 -9.52
CA PRO A 54 13.21 -24.09 -9.77
C PRO A 54 14.02 -23.12 -10.65
N SER A 55 15.24 -22.84 -10.22
CA SER A 55 16.21 -21.92 -10.83
C SER A 55 16.49 -22.22 -12.30
N GLY A 56 15.66 -21.66 -13.18
CA GLY A 56 15.94 -21.56 -14.62
C GLY A 56 16.60 -20.22 -14.94
N SER A 57 17.94 -20.22 -15.03
CA SER A 57 18.78 -19.30 -15.82
C SER A 57 18.34 -17.83 -15.93
N ARG A 58 18.03 -17.20 -14.81
CA ARG A 58 18.12 -15.73 -14.68
C ARG A 58 18.88 -15.44 -13.38
N GLN A 59 20.03 -14.78 -13.49
CA GLN A 59 20.71 -14.16 -12.35
C GLN A 59 19.71 -13.19 -11.69
N ARG A 60 18.97 -13.67 -10.70
CA ARG A 60 18.22 -12.82 -9.78
C ARG A 60 19.20 -12.37 -8.70
N PRO A 61 19.12 -11.11 -8.22
CA PRO A 61 19.91 -10.69 -7.07
C PRO A 61 19.60 -11.62 -5.91
N VAL A 62 20.62 -12.29 -5.38
CA VAL A 62 20.51 -13.15 -4.21
C VAL A 62 20.33 -12.23 -3.00
N GLY A 63 19.13 -12.19 -2.43
CA GLY A 63 18.79 -11.43 -1.23
C GLY A 63 17.43 -10.73 -1.34
N LYS A 64 16.65 -10.76 -0.26
CA LYS A 64 15.35 -10.07 -0.17
C LYS A 64 15.51 -8.62 -0.60
N ARG A 65 14.86 -8.23 -1.70
CA ARG A 65 14.86 -6.83 -2.17
C ARG A 65 14.42 -5.93 -1.01
N PRO A 66 15.09 -4.78 -0.75
CA PRO A 66 14.66 -3.87 0.29
C PRO A 66 13.22 -3.42 0.03
N LYS A 67 12.38 -3.47 1.07
CA LYS A 67 10.98 -3.05 0.99
C LYS A 67 10.90 -1.57 0.55
N PRO A 68 10.16 -1.25 -0.53
CA PRO A 68 10.00 0.12 -1.01
C PRO A 68 9.34 1.03 0.04
N GLN A 69 9.66 2.32 0.01
CA GLN A 69 9.06 3.32 0.92
C GLN A 69 7.54 3.32 0.84
N ALA A 70 6.98 3.23 -0.36
CA ALA A 70 5.53 3.20 -0.56
C ALA A 70 4.82 2.04 0.19
N ILE A 71 5.46 0.86 0.27
CA ILE A 71 4.91 -0.26 1.04
C ILE A 71 5.01 0.01 2.54
N LYS A 72 6.12 0.59 3.00
CA LYS A 72 6.31 0.96 4.40
C LYS A 72 5.28 2.00 4.86
N TYR A 73 5.00 3.00 4.02
CA TYR A 73 3.97 4.00 4.30
C TYR A 73 2.59 3.37 4.37
N LEU A 74 2.25 2.47 3.44
CA LEU A 74 0.98 1.75 3.47
C LEU A 74 0.81 0.92 4.75
N GLU A 75 1.85 0.18 5.16
CA GLU A 75 1.81 -0.61 6.41
C GLU A 75 1.65 0.26 7.65
N LEU A 76 2.31 1.43 7.67
CA LEU A 76 2.17 2.37 8.78
C LEU A 76 0.76 2.95 8.86
N ILE A 77 0.19 3.34 7.72
CA ILE A 77 -1.20 3.83 7.63
C ILE A 77 -2.17 2.77 8.16
N GLU A 78 -2.02 1.52 7.70
CA GLU A 78 -2.88 0.42 8.13
C GLU A 78 -2.77 0.15 9.63
N LYS A 79 -1.57 0.16 10.19
CA LYS A 79 -1.37 0.01 11.64
C LYS A 79 -2.07 1.14 12.41
N CYS A 80 -2.01 2.37 11.92
CA CYS A 80 -2.74 3.49 12.53
C CYS A 80 -4.26 3.29 12.45
N GLU A 81 -4.80 2.88 11.30
CA GLU A 81 -6.22 2.59 11.12
C GLU A 81 -6.70 1.44 12.01
N GLU A 82 -5.89 0.39 12.18
CA GLU A 82 -6.18 -0.72 13.09
C GLU A 82 -6.23 -0.26 14.55
N LEU A 83 -5.28 0.59 14.95
CA LEU A 83 -5.26 1.17 16.28
C LEU A 83 -6.51 2.04 16.50
N MET A 84 -6.86 2.94 15.60
CA MET A 84 -8.07 3.77 15.74
C MET A 84 -9.39 2.98 15.88
N LYS A 85 -9.42 1.72 15.43
CA LYS A 85 -10.61 0.84 15.58
C LYS A 85 -10.68 0.13 16.93
N LYS A 86 -9.59 0.08 17.70
CA LYS A 86 -9.58 -0.56 19.02
C LYS A 86 -10.30 0.33 20.01
N ALA A 87 -11.25 -0.26 20.74
CA ALA A 87 -12.02 0.44 21.77
C ALA A 87 -11.16 0.88 22.95
N ASP A 88 -10.08 0.15 23.23
CA ASP A 88 -9.13 0.46 24.30
C ASP A 88 -7.70 0.26 23.76
N LEU A 89 -6.93 1.35 23.74
CA LEU A 89 -5.59 1.38 23.15
C LEU A 89 -4.55 1.36 24.26
N SER A 90 -3.80 0.26 24.37
CA SER A 90 -2.71 0.18 25.35
C SER A 90 -1.59 1.16 25.01
N ASP A 91 -0.98 1.74 26.05
CA ASP A 91 0.18 2.62 25.87
C ASP A 91 1.37 1.89 25.24
N GLU A 92 1.51 0.58 25.48
CA GLU A 92 2.49 -0.27 24.78
C GLU A 92 2.29 -0.27 23.25
N ALA A 93 1.04 -0.31 22.77
CA ALA A 93 0.76 -0.28 21.33
C ALA A 93 1.06 1.10 20.71
N VAL A 94 0.92 2.17 21.51
CA VAL A 94 1.28 3.54 21.13
C VAL A 94 2.78 3.67 21.03
N GLU A 95 3.50 3.22 22.06
CA GLU A 95 4.96 3.24 22.13
C GLU A 95 5.58 2.42 20.98
N GLU A 96 5.03 1.25 20.68
CA GLU A 96 5.49 0.42 19.55
C GLU A 96 5.28 1.11 18.20
N LEU A 97 4.21 1.89 18.05
CA LEU A 97 3.96 2.68 16.84
C LEU A 97 4.85 3.93 16.77
N ALA A 98 5.04 4.64 17.88
CA ALA A 98 5.90 5.82 17.96
C ALA A 98 7.36 5.46 17.65
N ASN A 99 7.84 4.32 18.17
CA ASN A 99 9.18 3.80 17.91
C ASN A 99 9.32 3.11 16.54
N HIS A 100 8.30 3.14 15.70
CA HIS A 100 8.37 2.50 14.39
C HIS A 100 9.45 3.18 13.54
N ARG A 101 10.39 2.39 12.98
CA ARG A 101 11.60 2.87 12.28
C ARG A 101 11.35 3.89 11.15
N TYR A 102 10.16 3.89 10.57
CA TYR A 102 9.80 4.78 9.46
C TYR A 102 8.89 5.94 9.88
N MET A 103 8.59 6.05 11.18
CA MET A 103 7.83 7.14 11.77
C MET A 103 8.66 8.43 11.72
N ASP A 104 7.99 9.53 11.39
CA ASP A 104 8.54 10.86 11.43
C ASP A 104 8.74 11.27 12.88
N MET A 105 9.89 11.85 13.22
CA MET A 105 10.26 12.10 14.61
C MET A 105 9.26 13.03 15.30
N GLU A 106 8.78 14.07 14.61
CA GLU A 106 7.81 15.01 15.18
C GLU A 106 6.46 14.31 15.43
N LEU A 107 6.04 13.44 14.52
CA LEU A 107 4.80 12.67 14.69
C LEU A 107 4.95 11.56 15.74
N ALA A 108 6.13 10.96 15.87
CA ALA A 108 6.44 9.99 16.91
C ALA A 108 6.35 10.63 18.30
N GLU A 109 6.99 11.79 18.50
CA GLU A 109 6.93 12.54 19.76
C GLU A 109 5.50 12.94 20.10
N ARG A 110 4.75 13.49 19.13
CA ARG A 110 3.34 13.84 19.33
C ARG A 110 2.46 12.64 19.70
N LEU A 111 2.78 11.45 19.18
CA LEU A 111 2.06 10.23 19.48
C LEU A 111 2.42 9.69 20.87
N ASP A 112 3.69 9.72 21.24
CA ASP A 112 4.19 9.33 22.55
C ASP A 112 3.61 10.22 23.66
N GLU A 113 3.53 11.53 23.43
CA GLU A 113 2.93 12.50 24.34
C GLU A 113 1.38 12.51 24.31
N SER A 114 0.75 11.68 23.46
CA SER A 114 -0.70 11.66 23.29
C SER A 114 -1.43 10.99 24.46
N THR A 115 -2.58 11.56 24.80
CA THR A 115 -3.51 11.04 25.82
C THR A 115 -4.70 10.35 25.17
N ALA A 116 -5.47 9.58 25.94
CA ALA A 116 -6.71 8.97 25.46
C ALA A 116 -7.70 9.97 24.82
N ALA A 117 -7.64 11.26 25.20
CA ALA A 117 -8.54 12.29 24.68
C ALA A 117 -8.16 12.80 23.27
N ASN A 118 -6.88 12.75 22.88
CA ASN A 118 -6.39 13.32 21.62
C ASN A 118 -5.62 12.33 20.74
N ARG A 119 -5.36 11.11 21.22
CA ARG A 119 -4.62 10.07 20.50
C ARG A 119 -5.19 9.75 19.13
N THR A 120 -6.51 9.68 19.00
CA THR A 120 -7.17 9.45 17.71
C THR A 120 -6.85 10.57 16.71
N GLU A 121 -6.85 11.83 17.14
CA GLU A 121 -6.49 12.96 16.28
C GLU A 121 -5.03 12.89 15.82
N VAL A 122 -4.12 12.48 16.71
CA VAL A 122 -2.70 12.27 16.35
C VAL A 122 -2.56 11.13 15.34
N LEU A 123 -3.25 10.00 15.54
CA LEU A 123 -3.27 8.90 14.58
C LEU A 123 -3.83 9.31 13.21
N GLU A 124 -4.89 10.12 13.18
CA GLU A 124 -5.44 10.69 11.94
C GLU A 124 -4.42 11.61 11.23
N ALA A 125 -3.67 12.41 11.99
CA ALA A 125 -2.61 13.25 11.45
C ALA A 125 -1.49 12.41 10.82
N ILE A 126 -1.08 11.32 11.47
CA ILE A 126 -0.12 10.35 10.94
C ILE A 126 -0.66 9.74 9.64
N VAL A 127 -1.89 9.21 9.65
CA VAL A 127 -2.52 8.66 8.44
C VAL A 127 -2.50 9.67 7.30
N ARG A 128 -2.84 10.93 7.58
CA ARG A 128 -2.86 12.00 6.57
C ARG A 128 -1.46 12.28 6.00
N GLU A 129 -0.44 12.40 6.85
CA GLU A 129 0.92 12.67 6.41
C GLU A 129 1.46 11.54 5.52
N TYR A 130 1.34 10.30 5.99
CA TYR A 130 1.83 9.15 5.23
C TYR A 130 1.00 8.84 3.99
N SER A 131 -0.29 9.20 4.00
CA SER A 131 -1.12 9.19 2.79
C SER A 131 -0.57 10.13 1.73
N ASN A 132 -0.22 11.36 2.09
CA ASN A 132 0.35 12.33 1.16
C ASN A 132 1.70 11.84 0.62
N ARG A 133 2.59 11.38 1.50
CA ARG A 133 3.89 10.81 1.10
C ARG A 133 3.73 9.58 0.20
N LEU A 134 2.69 8.76 0.40
CA LEU A 134 2.38 7.61 -0.44
C LEU A 134 2.03 8.04 -1.87
N CYS A 135 1.17 9.06 -2.03
CA CYS A 135 0.78 9.61 -3.33
C CYS A 135 1.99 10.06 -4.16
N GLU A 136 2.98 10.65 -3.49
CA GLU A 136 4.18 11.22 -4.10
C GLU A 136 5.22 10.16 -4.51
N THR A 137 5.01 8.90 -4.14
CA THR A 137 5.94 7.84 -4.53
C THR A 137 5.76 7.46 -6.00
N GLU A 138 6.88 7.31 -6.71
CA GLU A 138 6.90 6.80 -8.09
C GLU A 138 6.20 5.41 -8.22
N CYS A 139 6.17 4.64 -7.13
CA CYS A 139 5.46 3.36 -7.08
C CYS A 139 3.94 3.53 -7.19
N TYR A 140 3.38 4.56 -6.56
CA TYR A 140 1.95 4.87 -6.60
C TYR A 140 1.53 5.38 -8.00
N GLU A 141 2.32 6.25 -8.61
CA GLU A 141 2.10 6.69 -10.00
C GLU A 141 2.16 5.51 -10.99
N LYS A 142 3.18 4.65 -10.86
CA LYS A 142 3.32 3.44 -11.69
C LYS A 142 2.15 2.48 -11.50
N PHE A 143 1.58 2.40 -10.30
CA PHE A 143 0.40 1.60 -10.02
C PHE A 143 -0.80 2.08 -10.81
N ILE A 144 -1.13 3.37 -10.73
CA ILE A 144 -2.24 3.96 -11.49
C ILE A 144 -2.04 3.76 -13.00
N SER A 145 -0.85 4.08 -13.51
CA SER A 145 -0.54 3.93 -14.94
C SER A 145 -0.70 2.48 -15.44
N LYS A 146 -0.33 1.49 -14.63
CA LYS A 146 -0.48 0.07 -14.99
C LYS A 146 -1.93 -0.39 -14.96
N LEU A 147 -2.73 0.08 -14.02
CA LEU A 147 -4.17 -0.23 -13.99
C LEU A 147 -4.88 0.34 -15.23
N VAL A 148 -4.60 1.59 -15.59
CA VAL A 148 -5.16 2.22 -16.80
C VAL A 148 -4.79 1.43 -18.05
N LYS A 149 -3.52 1.04 -18.21
CA LYS A 149 -3.07 0.20 -19.34
C LYS A 149 -3.75 -1.16 -19.38
N ALA A 150 -3.96 -1.79 -18.22
CA ALA A 150 -4.66 -3.08 -18.14
C ALA A 150 -6.13 -2.93 -18.56
N HIS A 151 -6.81 -1.88 -18.08
CA HIS A 151 -8.19 -1.57 -18.44
C HIS A 151 -8.35 -1.30 -19.95
N GLU A 152 -7.47 -0.46 -20.53
CA GLU A 152 -7.44 -0.21 -21.99
C GLU A 152 -7.15 -1.48 -22.80
N GLY A 153 -6.29 -2.35 -22.30
CA GLY A 153 -5.98 -3.63 -22.92
C GLY A 153 -7.23 -4.51 -23.03
N LYS A 154 -8.04 -4.60 -21.97
CA LYS A 154 -9.29 -5.37 -21.97
C LYS A 154 -10.34 -4.78 -22.90
N LEU A 155 -10.48 -3.45 -22.92
CA LEU A 155 -11.37 -2.73 -23.85
C LEU A 155 -11.10 -3.03 -25.33
N LYS A 156 -9.84 -3.28 -25.71
CA LYS A 156 -9.45 -3.57 -27.10
C LYS A 156 -9.67 -5.02 -27.51
N ILE A 157 -9.82 -5.94 -26.54
CA ILE A 157 -10.05 -7.38 -26.79
C ILE A 157 -11.55 -7.67 -26.98
N GLU A 158 -12.43 -6.84 -26.40
CA GLU A 158 -13.89 -6.96 -26.51
C GLU A 158 -14.48 -6.29 -27.78
N LYS A 159 -13.64 -5.73 -28.66
CA LYS A 159 -14.02 -5.14 -29.96
C LYS A 159 -13.67 -6.07 -31.11
#